data_AF-A0A5C7YZ94-F1
#
_entry.id   AF-A0A5C7YZ94-F1
#
_cell.length_a   1.000
_cell.length_b   1.000
_cell.length_c   1.000
_cell.angle_alpha   90.00
_cell.angle_beta   90.00
_cell.angle_gamma   90.00
#
_symmetry.space_group_name_H-M   'P 1'
#
loop_
_entity.id
_entity.type
_entity.pdbx_description
1 polymer ?
#
loop_
_entity_poly.entity_id
_entity_poly.type
_entity_poly.pdbx_seq_one_letter_code
_entity_poly.pdbx_strand_id
1 'polypeptide(L)'
;MTEFSDEICASLINAFATIIVGLIVAYVSYKYNINSSKMENDRLSKELFKEFNERYDKINHSLYKISKDCKNLNDLEKHPKLENKLNDFFNLCAEEYFWYKKGRIDKNVWTAWEDGMNDWFDNVQVIREAWDVEIKKRGYKSYYIKNKNDFFKKA
;
A
#
# COMPACT_ATOMS: atom_id res chain seq x y z
N MET A 1 23.20 40.22 53.01
CA MET A 1 23.51 38.82 52.65
C MET A 1 22.24 38.01 52.38
N THR A 2 21.11 38.36 53.00
CA THR A 2 19.78 37.75 52.77
C THR A 2 19.16 38.11 51.42
N GLU A 3 19.12 39.40 51.03
CA GLU A 3 18.51 39.84 49.74
C GLU A 3 19.16 39.19 48.50
N PHE A 4 20.48 39.09 48.48
CA PHE A 4 21.21 38.45 47.37
C PHE A 4 20.92 36.94 47.25
N SER A 5 20.62 36.27 48.37
CA SER A 5 20.25 34.85 48.39
C SER A 5 18.83 34.63 47.84
N ASP A 6 17.94 35.57 48.14
CA ASP A 6 16.53 35.50 47.73
C ASP A 6 16.36 35.74 46.22
N GLU A 7 17.12 36.68 45.64
CA GLU A 7 17.15 36.93 44.19
C GLU A 7 17.66 35.71 43.40
N ILE A 8 18.71 35.05 43.91
CA ILE A 8 19.26 33.83 43.29
C ILE A 8 18.24 32.69 43.35
N CYS A 9 17.57 32.50 44.49
CA CYS A 9 16.52 31.49 44.63
C CYS A 9 15.35 31.75 43.67
N ALA A 10 14.89 32.99 43.55
CA ALA A 10 13.81 33.36 42.63
C ALA A 10 14.19 33.13 41.16
N SER A 11 15.43 33.46 40.78
CA SER A 11 15.96 33.22 39.42
C SER A 11 16.01 31.73 39.08
N LEU A 12 16.50 30.90 40.02
CA LEU A 12 16.56 29.45 39.84
C LEU A 12 15.16 28.84 39.72
N ILE A 13 14.20 29.27 40.55
CA ILE A 13 12.80 28.81 40.48
C ILE A 13 12.20 29.12 39.09
N ASN A 14 12.42 30.33 38.58
CA ASN A 14 11.93 30.72 37.25
C ASN A 14 12.58 29.93 36.11
N ALA A 15 13.88 29.64 36.22
CA ALA A 15 14.59 28.79 35.27
C ALA A 15 14.05 27.35 35.28
N PHE A 16 13.85 26.76 36.45
CA PHE A 16 13.24 25.43 36.58
C PHE A 16 11.80 25.40 36.05
N ALA A 17 10.98 26.41 36.38
CA ALA A 17 9.62 26.53 35.87
C ALA A 17 9.60 26.58 34.32
N THR A 18 10.51 27.34 33.72
CA THR A 18 10.63 27.45 32.25
C THR A 18 11.05 26.13 31.62
N ILE A 19 12.00 25.41 32.22
CA ILE A 19 12.41 24.08 31.76
C ILE A 19 11.24 23.09 31.84
N ILE A 20 10.49 23.08 32.95
CA ILE A 20 9.34 22.20 33.14
C ILE A 20 8.26 22.49 32.08
N VAL A 21 7.93 23.75 31.85
CA VAL A 21 6.97 24.15 30.81
C VAL A 21 7.46 23.71 29.43
N GLY A 22 8.74 23.92 29.11
CA GLY A 22 9.35 23.46 27.86
C GLY A 22 9.24 21.94 27.67
N LEU A 23 9.49 21.16 28.72
CA LEU A 23 9.35 19.70 28.69
C LEU A 23 7.91 19.25 28.49
N ILE A 24 6.95 19.89 29.15
CA ILE A 24 5.52 19.60 28.99
C ILE A 24 5.08 19.89 27.55
N VAL A 25 5.44 21.06 27.01
CA VAL A 25 5.13 21.44 25.62
C VAL A 25 5.75 20.44 24.66
N ALA A 26 7.03 20.10 24.82
CA ALA A 26 7.71 19.12 23.97
C ALA A 26 7.02 17.74 24.00
N TYR A 27 6.62 17.27 25.19
CA TYR A 27 5.92 16.00 25.34
C TYR A 27 4.53 16.01 24.66
N VAL A 28 3.75 17.07 24.85
CA VAL A 28 2.44 17.24 24.21
C VAL A 28 2.59 17.31 22.69
N SER A 29 3.53 18.11 22.18
CA SER A 29 3.82 18.21 20.75
C SER A 29 4.26 16.88 20.15
N TYR A 30 5.08 16.10 20.86
CA TYR A 30 5.49 14.77 20.43
C TYR A 30 4.29 13.81 20.31
N LYS A 31 3.42 13.77 21.32
CA LYS A 31 2.21 12.94 21.30
C LYS A 31 1.25 13.35 20.19
N TYR A 32 1.04 14.66 20.00
CA TYR A 32 0.20 15.19 18.93
C TYR A 32 0.74 14.80 17.55
N ASN A 33 2.06 14.94 17.31
CA ASN A 33 2.68 14.56 16.04
C ASN A 33 2.50 13.05 15.73
N ILE A 34 2.69 12.18 16.72
CA ILE A 34 2.44 10.74 16.54
C ILE A 34 0.98 10.48 16.19
N ASN A 35 0.05 11.08 16.92
CA ASN A 35 -1.37 10.86 16.70
C ASN A 35 -1.81 11.39 15.32
N SER A 36 -1.38 12.59 14.97
CA SER A 36 -1.63 13.20 13.66
C SER A 36 -1.07 12.33 12.52
N SER A 37 0.17 11.85 12.66
CA SER A 37 0.77 10.95 11.68
C SER A 37 0.02 9.63 11.53
N LYS A 38 -0.56 9.09 12.62
CA LYS A 38 -1.41 7.88 12.55
C LYS A 38 -2.71 8.16 11.82
N MET A 39 -3.39 9.28 12.12
CA MET A 39 -4.63 9.66 11.45
C MET A 39 -4.45 9.84 9.94
N GLU A 40 -3.36 10.47 9.51
CA GLU A 40 -3.03 10.60 8.10
C GLU A 40 -2.75 9.24 7.45
N ASN A 41 -2.08 8.33 8.16
CA ASN A 41 -1.86 6.98 7.65
C ASN A 41 -3.17 6.18 7.53
N ASP A 42 -4.07 6.30 8.50
CA ASP A 42 -5.39 5.64 8.47
C ASP A 42 -6.25 6.20 7.33
N ARG A 43 -6.19 7.51 7.12
CA ARG A 43 -6.87 8.18 6.01
C ARG A 43 -6.35 7.68 4.66
N LEU A 44 -5.03 7.67 4.46
CA LEU A 44 -4.41 7.16 3.25
C LEU A 44 -4.76 5.68 3.02
N SER A 45 -4.73 4.87 4.09
CA SER A 45 -5.11 3.46 4.02
C SER A 45 -6.55 3.29 3.56
N LYS A 46 -7.48 4.09 4.07
CA LYS A 46 -8.89 4.09 3.65
C LYS A 46 -9.06 4.54 2.21
N GLU A 47 -8.31 5.55 1.77
CA GLU A 47 -8.33 6.05 0.39
C GLU A 47 -7.82 4.98 -0.58
N LEU A 48 -6.67 4.36 -0.30
CA LEU A 48 -6.12 3.25 -1.08
C LEU A 48 -7.08 2.05 -1.10
N PHE A 49 -7.64 1.68 0.05
CA PHE A 49 -8.64 0.60 0.14
C PHE A 49 -9.83 0.88 -0.78
N LYS A 50 -10.38 2.10 -0.72
CA LYS A 50 -11.51 2.48 -1.57
C LYS A 50 -11.12 2.45 -3.06
N GLU A 51 -9.99 3.06 -3.41
CA GLU A 51 -9.55 3.19 -4.81
C GLU A 51 -9.31 1.82 -5.45
N PHE A 52 -8.60 0.93 -4.75
CA PHE A 52 -8.28 -0.39 -5.30
C PHE A 52 -9.52 -1.28 -5.44
N ASN A 53 -10.42 -1.27 -4.46
CA ASN A 53 -11.69 -1.99 -4.59
C ASN A 53 -12.56 -1.44 -5.75
N GLU A 54 -12.66 -0.11 -5.90
CA GLU A 54 -13.41 0.48 -7.02
C GLU A 54 -12.79 0.17 -8.39
N ARG A 55 -11.47 0.03 -8.47
CA ARG A 55 -10.78 -0.39 -9.70
C ARG A 55 -10.98 -1.88 -9.96
N TYR A 56 -10.89 -2.72 -8.95
CA TYR A 56 -11.15 -4.14 -9.05
C TYR A 56 -12.59 -4.43 -9.50
N ASP A 57 -13.58 -3.71 -8.95
CA ASP A 57 -14.99 -3.82 -9.34
C ASP A 57 -15.23 -3.56 -10.84
N LYS A 58 -14.42 -2.69 -11.45
CA LYS A 58 -14.48 -2.40 -12.89
C LYS A 58 -13.82 -3.48 -13.76
N ILE A 59 -12.99 -4.33 -13.18
CA ILE A 59 -12.15 -5.31 -13.89
C ILE A 59 -12.65 -6.75 -13.66
N ASN A 60 -13.22 -7.05 -12.49
CA ASN A 60 -13.56 -8.41 -12.06
C ASN A 60 -14.44 -9.17 -13.08
N HIS A 61 -15.42 -8.50 -13.68
CA HIS A 61 -16.31 -9.09 -14.68
C HIS A 61 -15.57 -9.46 -15.96
N SER A 62 -14.54 -8.68 -16.34
CA SER A 62 -13.67 -9.03 -17.46
C SER A 62 -12.77 -10.22 -17.13
N LEU A 63 -12.28 -10.35 -15.89
CA LEU A 63 -11.53 -11.54 -15.46
C LEU A 63 -12.40 -12.79 -15.53
N TYR A 64 -13.66 -12.71 -15.10
CA TYR A 64 -14.61 -13.80 -15.25
C TYR A 64 -14.83 -14.19 -16.72
N LYS A 65 -14.98 -13.22 -17.63
CA LYS A 65 -15.08 -13.50 -19.07
C LYS A 65 -13.83 -14.18 -19.61
N ILE A 66 -12.64 -13.68 -19.25
CA ILE A 66 -11.37 -14.30 -19.64
C ILE A 66 -11.32 -15.76 -19.15
N SER A 67 -11.69 -16.03 -17.91
CA SER A 67 -11.66 -17.39 -17.34
C SER A 67 -12.58 -18.38 -18.07
N LYS A 68 -13.72 -17.90 -18.58
CA LYS A 68 -14.71 -18.73 -19.26
C LYS A 68 -14.39 -18.90 -20.75
N ASP A 69 -14.09 -17.79 -21.41
CA ASP A 69 -14.10 -17.67 -22.86
C ASP A 69 -12.69 -17.85 -23.47
N CYS A 70 -11.62 -17.66 -22.70
CA CYS A 70 -10.24 -17.76 -23.18
C CYS A 70 -9.52 -18.96 -22.55
N LYS A 71 -9.15 -19.96 -23.36
CA LYS A 71 -8.39 -21.13 -22.87
C LYS A 71 -6.88 -20.95 -22.98
N ASN A 72 -6.44 -20.05 -23.87
CA ASN A 72 -5.04 -19.77 -24.17
C ASN A 72 -4.92 -18.33 -24.69
N LEU A 73 -3.68 -17.89 -24.92
CA LEU A 73 -3.38 -16.56 -25.45
C LEU A 73 -4.04 -16.24 -26.80
N ASN A 74 -4.14 -17.19 -27.73
CA ASN A 74 -4.76 -16.94 -29.04
C ASN A 74 -6.25 -16.59 -28.91
N ASP A 75 -6.94 -17.12 -27.89
CA ASP A 75 -8.31 -16.74 -27.62
C ASP A 75 -8.40 -15.34 -27.01
N LEU A 76 -7.45 -14.97 -26.14
CA LEU A 76 -7.38 -13.64 -25.56
C LEU A 76 -7.09 -12.56 -26.62
N GLU A 77 -6.19 -12.84 -27.57
CA GLU A 77 -5.81 -11.93 -28.67
C GLU A 77 -7.00 -11.58 -29.58
N LYS A 78 -7.98 -12.48 -29.72
CA LYS A 78 -9.23 -12.20 -30.44
C LYS A 78 -10.13 -11.19 -29.71
N HIS A 79 -9.83 -10.91 -28.44
CA HIS A 79 -10.58 -9.99 -27.59
C HIS A 79 -9.69 -8.87 -27.01
N PRO A 80 -9.24 -7.90 -27.81
CA PRO A 80 -8.32 -6.84 -27.35
C PRO A 80 -8.82 -6.04 -26.14
N LYS A 81 -10.14 -5.91 -25.98
CA LYS A 81 -10.74 -5.25 -24.79
C LYS A 81 -10.52 -6.06 -23.51
N LEU A 82 -10.55 -7.39 -23.59
CA LEU A 82 -10.28 -8.27 -22.45
C LEU A 82 -8.78 -8.29 -22.13
N GLU A 83 -7.94 -8.33 -23.15
CA GLU A 83 -6.48 -8.21 -22.98
C GLU A 83 -6.10 -6.90 -22.25
N ASN A 84 -6.67 -5.76 -22.67
CA ASN A 84 -6.45 -4.48 -21.98
C ASN A 84 -6.91 -4.53 -20.53
N LYS A 85 -8.03 -5.20 -20.23
CA LYS A 85 -8.54 -5.36 -18.86
C LYS A 85 -7.66 -6.28 -18.02
N LEU A 86 -7.02 -7.27 -18.63
CA LEU A 86 -6.03 -8.11 -17.96
C LEU A 86 -4.76 -7.33 -17.62
N ASN A 87 -4.33 -6.44 -18.52
CA ASN A 87 -3.23 -5.52 -18.24
C ASN A 87 -3.56 -4.54 -17.11
N ASP A 88 -4.80 -4.01 -17.08
CA ASP A 88 -5.29 -3.20 -15.96
C ASP A 88 -5.21 -3.98 -14.63
N PHE A 89 -5.53 -5.28 -14.64
CA PHE A 89 -5.42 -6.16 -13.47
C PHE A 89 -3.98 -6.32 -13.01
N PHE A 90 -3.03 -6.58 -13.91
CA PHE A 90 -1.61 -6.69 -13.53
C PHE A 90 -1.05 -5.39 -12.96
N ASN A 91 -1.45 -4.24 -13.50
CA ASN A 91 -1.07 -2.94 -12.94
C ASN A 91 -1.66 -2.73 -11.54
N LEU A 92 -2.93 -3.08 -11.34
CA LEU A 92 -3.58 -3.01 -10.03
C LEU A 92 -2.82 -3.85 -8.98
N CYS A 93 -2.55 -5.12 -9.31
CA CYS A 93 -1.78 -6.04 -8.47
C CYS A 93 -0.41 -5.46 -8.05
N ALA A 94 0.30 -4.86 -9.01
CA ALA A 94 1.61 -4.27 -8.78
C ALA A 94 1.55 -3.01 -7.90
N GLU A 95 0.53 -2.18 -8.07
CA GLU A 95 0.30 -0.98 -7.27
C GLU A 95 -0.08 -1.34 -5.82
N GLU A 96 -0.98 -2.31 -5.63
CA GLU A 96 -1.33 -2.85 -4.31
C GLU A 96 -0.07 -3.38 -3.59
N TYR A 97 0.74 -4.20 -4.28
CA TYR A 97 2.01 -4.68 -3.73
C TYR A 97 2.95 -3.53 -3.38
N PHE A 98 3.09 -2.52 -4.25
CA PHE A 98 3.94 -1.36 -4.01
C PHE A 98 3.55 -0.63 -2.72
N TRP A 99 2.26 -0.33 -2.52
CA TRP A 99 1.78 0.38 -1.34
C TRP A 99 1.87 -0.46 -0.07
N TYR A 100 1.70 -1.77 -0.17
CA TYR A 100 1.94 -2.69 0.92
C TYR A 100 3.42 -2.67 1.34
N LYS A 101 4.36 -2.72 0.38
CA LYS A 101 5.79 -2.59 0.66
C LYS A 101 6.18 -1.23 1.25
N LYS A 102 5.38 -0.19 1.01
CA LYS A 102 5.53 1.13 1.65
C LYS A 102 4.93 1.20 3.05
N GLY A 103 4.32 0.13 3.56
CA GLY A 103 3.68 0.09 4.87
C GLY A 103 2.39 0.91 4.96
N ARG A 104 1.75 1.18 3.81
CA ARG A 104 0.50 1.97 3.73
C ARG A 104 -0.75 1.09 3.66
N ILE A 105 -0.58 -0.22 3.54
CA ILE A 105 -1.66 -1.19 3.55
C ILE A 105 -1.42 -2.11 4.75
N ASP A 106 -2.47 -2.31 5.55
CA ASP A 106 -2.45 -3.25 6.67
C ASP A 106 -2.12 -4.67 6.18
N LYS A 107 -1.37 -5.43 6.98
CA LYS A 107 -0.93 -6.77 6.59
C LYS A 107 -2.11 -7.71 6.33
N ASN A 108 -3.20 -7.61 7.07
CA ASN A 108 -4.36 -8.48 6.89
C ASN A 108 -5.10 -8.13 5.60
N VAL A 109 -5.19 -6.83 5.29
CA VAL A 109 -5.75 -6.35 4.01
C VAL A 109 -4.92 -6.88 2.85
N TRP A 110 -3.59 -6.72 2.91
CA TRP A 110 -2.71 -7.25 1.87
C TRP A 110 -2.86 -8.77 1.72
N THR A 111 -2.92 -9.52 2.83
CA THR A 111 -3.05 -10.98 2.77
C THR A 111 -4.32 -11.39 2.03
N ALA A 112 -5.46 -10.74 2.33
CA ALA A 112 -6.71 -11.01 1.64
C ALA A 112 -6.67 -10.68 0.13
N TRP A 113 -6.00 -9.59 -0.24
CA TRP A 113 -5.86 -9.20 -1.64
C TRP A 113 -4.89 -10.12 -2.39
N GLU A 114 -3.75 -10.44 -1.78
CA GLU A 114 -2.76 -11.38 -2.31
C GLU A 114 -3.39 -12.75 -2.57
N ASP A 115 -4.23 -13.25 -1.65
CA ASP A 115 -4.97 -14.50 -1.83
C ASP A 115 -5.92 -14.43 -3.04
N GLY A 116 -6.69 -13.34 -3.19
CA GLY A 116 -7.59 -13.16 -4.34
C GLY A 116 -6.86 -13.01 -5.68
N MET A 117 -5.70 -12.35 -5.68
CA MET A 117 -4.85 -12.24 -6.86
C MET A 117 -4.27 -13.60 -7.28
N ASN A 118 -3.79 -14.37 -6.31
CA ASN A 118 -3.22 -15.69 -6.57
C ASN A 118 -4.30 -16.71 -6.95
N ASP A 119 -5.54 -16.58 -6.49
CA ASP A 119 -6.66 -17.41 -6.95
C ASP A 119 -6.86 -17.30 -8.47
N TRP A 120 -6.89 -16.07 -9.01
CA TRP A 120 -6.95 -15.85 -10.46
C TRP A 120 -5.73 -16.42 -11.18
N PHE A 121 -4.54 -16.17 -10.63
CA PHE A 121 -3.29 -16.62 -11.22
C PHE A 121 -3.19 -18.14 -11.26
N ASP A 122 -3.53 -18.85 -10.19
CA ASP A 122 -3.37 -20.29 -10.09
C ASP A 122 -4.48 -21.06 -10.82
N ASN A 123 -5.69 -20.50 -10.90
CA ASN A 123 -6.83 -21.20 -11.49
C ASN A 123 -7.09 -20.84 -12.96
N VAL A 124 -6.54 -19.74 -13.49
CA VAL A 124 -6.77 -19.31 -14.88
C VAL A 124 -5.46 -19.33 -15.68
N GLN A 125 -5.28 -20.39 -16.48
CA GLN A 125 -4.05 -20.62 -17.26
C GLN A 125 -3.67 -19.43 -18.15
N VAL A 126 -4.64 -18.84 -18.87
CA VAL A 126 -4.39 -17.71 -19.77
C VAL A 126 -3.86 -16.47 -19.03
N ILE A 127 -4.24 -16.28 -17.76
CA ILE A 127 -3.71 -15.18 -16.92
C ILE A 127 -2.22 -15.41 -16.64
N ARG A 128 -1.79 -16.63 -16.32
CA ARG A 128 -0.37 -16.95 -16.12
C ARG A 128 0.44 -16.78 -17.38
N GLU A 129 -0.08 -17.28 -18.50
CA GLU A 129 0.58 -17.16 -19.80
C GLU A 129 0.76 -15.70 -20.17
N ALA A 130 -0.27 -14.87 -19.98
CA ALA A 130 -0.21 -13.43 -20.25
C ALA A 130 0.79 -12.72 -19.33
N TRP A 131 0.86 -13.11 -18.05
CA TRP A 131 1.86 -12.55 -17.13
C TRP A 131 3.30 -12.88 -17.56
N ASP A 132 3.57 -14.13 -17.95
CA ASP A 132 4.89 -14.53 -18.44
C ASP A 132 5.28 -13.75 -19.72
N VAL A 133 4.31 -13.44 -20.59
CA VAL A 133 4.53 -12.59 -21.78
C VAL A 133 4.83 -11.14 -21.39
N GLU A 134 4.01 -10.54 -20.52
CA GLU A 134 4.18 -9.14 -20.11
C GLU A 134 5.53 -8.92 -19.41
N ILE A 135 5.93 -9.84 -18.54
CA ILE A 135 7.23 -9.79 -17.87
C ILE A 135 8.39 -9.90 -18.87
N LYS A 136 8.30 -10.76 -19.88
CA LYS A 136 9.33 -10.86 -20.92
C LYS A 136 9.41 -9.58 -21.76
N LYS A 137 8.27 -8.95 -22.04
CA LYS A 137 8.15 -7.78 -22.90
C LYS A 137 8.57 -6.48 -22.23
N ARG A 138 8.12 -6.24 -21.00
CA ARG A 138 8.31 -4.96 -20.28
C ARG A 138 9.36 -5.02 -19.16
N GLY A 139 9.62 -6.22 -18.65
CA GLY A 139 10.53 -6.45 -17.53
C GLY A 139 9.91 -6.10 -16.16
N TYR A 140 10.61 -6.52 -15.10
CA TYR A 140 10.13 -6.44 -13.72
C TYR A 140 9.90 -5.00 -13.22
N LYS A 141 10.70 -4.03 -13.69
CA LYS A 141 10.68 -2.64 -13.21
C LYS A 141 9.36 -1.93 -13.50
N SER A 142 8.67 -2.31 -14.59
CA SER A 142 7.37 -1.74 -14.94
C SER A 142 6.27 -2.07 -13.93
N TYR A 143 6.50 -3.05 -13.05
CA TYR A 143 5.55 -3.52 -12.04
C TYR A 143 6.09 -3.38 -10.61
N TYR A 144 7.10 -2.53 -10.40
CA TYR A 144 7.67 -2.26 -9.06
C TYR A 144 8.23 -3.51 -8.33
N ILE A 145 8.55 -4.58 -9.06
CA ILE A 145 9.03 -5.86 -8.54
C ILE A 145 10.47 -6.14 -8.96
N LYS A 146 11.11 -7.07 -8.24
CA LYS A 146 12.45 -7.59 -8.54
C LYS A 146 12.39 -9.00 -9.15
N ASN A 147 11.34 -9.74 -8.82
CA ASN A 147 11.10 -11.10 -9.30
C ASN A 147 9.63 -11.22 -9.75
N LYS A 148 9.35 -11.97 -10.82
CA LYS A 148 7.97 -12.23 -11.28
C LYS A 148 7.07 -12.88 -10.23
N ASN A 149 7.67 -13.50 -9.21
CA ASN A 149 6.97 -14.17 -8.12
C ASN A 149 6.81 -13.30 -6.85
N ASP A 150 7.10 -12.00 -6.92
CA ASP A 150 7.02 -11.12 -5.73
C ASP A 150 5.60 -11.01 -5.17
N PHE A 151 4.57 -10.96 -6.03
CA PHE A 151 3.16 -10.97 -5.61
C PHE A 151 2.33 -12.10 -6.23
N PHE A 152 2.71 -12.63 -7.40
CA PHE A 152 2.16 -13.89 -7.90
C PHE A 152 2.99 -15.07 -7.42
N LYS A 153 2.59 -15.67 -6.31
CA LYS A 153 3.26 -16.80 -5.69
C LYS A 153 2.64 -18.06 -6.25
N LYS A 154 3.28 -18.64 -7.27
CA LYS A 154 2.86 -19.93 -7.82
C LYS A 154 2.76 -20.97 -6.69
N ALA A 155 1.56 -21.53 -6.50
CA ALA A 155 1.32 -22.68 -5.62
C ALA A 155 2.08 -23.94 -6.09
#